data_AF-Q4RNH9-F1
#
_entry.id   AF-Q4RNH9-F1
#
_cell.length_a   1.000
_cell.length_b   1.000
_cell.length_c   1.000
_cell.angle_alpha   90.00
_cell.angle_beta   90.00
_cell.angle_gamma   90.00
#
_symmetry.space_group_name_H-M   'P 1'
#
loop_
_entity.id
_entity.type
_entity.pdbx_description
1 polymer ?
#
loop_
_entity_poly.entity_id
_entity_poly.type
_entity_poly.pdbx_seq_one_letter_code
_entity_poly.pdbx_strand_id
1 'polypeptide(L)' 'MGSQVVQTLRQGVWASLTGGWYHDPDQNKFNNSCHLYLWLFLLMMPLSLHLVSVWDSIQRAFKAWNGV' A
#
# COMPACT_ATOMS: atom_id res chain seq x y z
N MET A 1 -14.86 8.64 -25.29
CA MET A 1 -14.09 7.42 -24.89
C MET A 1 -13.14 7.66 -23.71
N GLY A 2 -12.49 8.82 -23.55
CA GLY A 2 -11.61 9.07 -22.39
C GLY A 2 -12.28 9.04 -21.00
N SER A 3 -13.58 9.33 -20.91
CA SER A 3 -14.33 9.30 -19.65
C SER A 3 -14.46 7.90 -19.01
N GLN A 4 -14.56 6.84 -19.83
CA GLN A 4 -14.63 5.46 -19.31
C GLN A 4 -13.31 5.04 -18.66
N VAL A 5 -12.19 5.36 -19.32
CA VAL A 5 -10.85 5.05 -18.80
C VAL A 5 -10.58 5.77 -17.47
N VAL A 6 -11.00 7.04 -17.35
CA VAL A 6 -10.88 7.81 -16.11
C VAL A 6 -11.76 7.22 -15.00
N GLN A 7 -12.97 6.75 -15.32
CA GLN A 7 -13.83 6.09 -14.33
C GLN A 7 -13.28 4.73 -13.90
N THR A 8 -12.74 3.93 -14.82
CA THR A 8 -12.10 2.66 -14.50
C THR A 8 -10.82 2.85 -13.71
N LEU A 9 -10.00 3.86 -14.02
CA LEU A 9 -8.84 4.22 -13.21
C LEU A 9 -9.26 4.68 -11.82
N ARG A 10 -10.29 5.54 -11.72
CA ARG A 10 -10.81 5.96 -10.42
C ARG A 10 -11.33 4.75 -9.65
N GLN A 11 -12.21 3.94 -10.23
CA GLN A 11 -12.74 2.75 -9.57
C GLN A 11 -11.67 1.72 -9.24
N GLY A 12 -10.65 1.56 -10.09
CA GLY A 12 -9.52 0.67 -9.84
C GLY A 12 -8.62 1.21 -8.73
N VAL A 13 -8.38 2.53 -8.68
CA VAL A 13 -7.62 3.20 -7.61
C VAL A 13 -8.38 3.11 -6.29
N TRP A 14 -9.68 3.37 -6.28
CA TRP A 14 -10.54 3.26 -5.09
C TRP A 14 -10.71 1.81 -4.63
N ALA A 15 -10.92 0.87 -5.55
CA ALA A 15 -10.98 -0.56 -5.26
C ALA A 15 -9.63 -1.06 -4.73
N SER A 16 -8.52 -0.60 -5.29
CA SER A 16 -7.20 -0.91 -4.74
C SER A 16 -7.08 -0.30 -3.34
N LEU A 17 -7.21 1.03 -3.18
CA LEU A 17 -7.11 1.75 -1.90
C LEU A 17 -7.97 1.20 -0.76
N THR A 18 -9.09 0.55 -1.05
CA THR A 18 -10.00 -0.01 -0.05
C THR A 18 -9.93 -1.54 0.06
N GLY A 19 -9.02 -2.20 -0.66
CA GLY A 19 -8.91 -3.66 -0.68
C GLY A 19 -10.09 -4.36 -1.36
N GLY A 20 -10.84 -3.66 -2.21
CA GLY A 20 -12.04 -4.16 -2.85
C GLY A 20 -13.20 -4.24 -1.87
N TRP A 21 -13.47 -3.16 -1.13
CA TRP A 21 -14.55 -3.08 -0.15
C TRP A 21 -15.92 -3.27 -0.82
N TYR A 22 -16.29 -4.53 -1.00
CA TYR A 22 -17.65 -4.99 -1.24
C TYR A 22 -18.25 -5.12 0.15
N HIS A 23 -18.95 -4.08 0.60
CA HIS A 23 -19.76 -4.18 1.81
C HIS A 23 -20.92 -5.12 1.51
N ASP A 24 -20.68 -6.41 1.67
CA ASP A 24 -21.72 -7.43 1.58
C ASP A 24 -22.45 -7.44 2.92
N PRO A 25 -23.73 -7.02 2.99
CA PRO A 25 -24.48 -6.92 4.25
C PRO A 25 -24.70 -8.30 4.92
N ASP A 26 -24.49 -9.40 4.20
CA ASP A 26 -24.55 -10.78 4.68
C ASP A 26 -23.20 -11.32 5.22
N GLN A 27 -22.07 -10.66 4.92
CA GLN A 27 -20.75 -11.09 5.40
C GLN A 27 -20.44 -10.50 6.78
N ASN A 28 -19.99 -11.37 7.69
CA ASN A 28 -19.62 -11.01 9.06
C ASN A 28 -18.55 -9.90 9.04
N LYS A 29 -18.78 -8.81 9.81
CA LYS A 29 -17.90 -7.61 9.87
C LYS A 29 -16.42 -7.96 10.06
N PHE A 30 -16.14 -9.09 10.71
CA PHE A 30 -14.81 -9.63 10.93
C PHE A 30 -14.04 -9.98 9.64
N ASN A 31 -14.71 -10.60 8.66
CA ASN A 31 -14.05 -11.03 7.43
C ASN A 31 -13.61 -9.83 6.58
N ASN A 32 -14.46 -8.80 6.53
CA ASN A 32 -14.17 -7.56 5.83
C ASN A 32 -13.00 -6.78 6.47
N SER A 33 -12.98 -6.69 7.81
CA SER A 33 -11.85 -6.08 8.53
C SER A 33 -10.55 -6.88 8.33
N CYS A 34 -10.62 -8.21 8.43
CA CYS A 34 -9.46 -9.08 8.25
C CYS A 34 -8.83 -8.90 6.86
N HIS A 35 -9.66 -8.86 5.79
CA HIS A 35 -9.19 -8.64 4.43
C HIS A 35 -8.48 -7.29 4.27
N LEU A 36 -9.06 -6.21 4.83
CA LEU A 36 -8.46 -4.87 4.80
C LEU A 36 -7.09 -4.84 5.50
N TYR A 37 -6.97 -5.42 6.70
CA TYR A 37 -5.70 -5.47 7.42
C TYR A 37 -4.64 -6.28 6.68
N LEU A 38 -5.02 -7.43 6.09
CA LEU A 38 -4.12 -8.24 5.27
C LEU A 38 -3.65 -7.46 4.04
N TRP A 39 -4.56 -6.75 3.38
CA TRP A 39 -4.24 -5.93 2.21
C TRP A 39 -3.28 -4.77 2.56
N LEU A 40 -3.55 -4.03 3.64
CA LEU A 40 -2.66 -2.99 4.17
C LEU A 40 -1.31 -3.55 4.59
N PHE A 41 -1.27 -4.73 5.20
CA PHE A 41 -0.03 -5.40 5.58
C PHE A 41 0.81 -5.74 4.34
N LEU A 42 0.20 -6.31 3.30
CA LEU A 42 0.87 -6.60 2.03
C LEU A 42 1.41 -5.33 1.36
N LEU A 43 0.72 -4.18 1.50
CA LEU A 43 1.15 -2.89 0.94
C LEU A 43 2.27 -2.25 1.77
N MET A 44 2.22 -2.39 3.09
CA MET A 44 3.25 -1.90 4.01
C MET A 44 4.55 -2.70 3.92
N MET A 45 4.50 -3.97 3.53
CA MET A 45 5.69 -4.81 3.40
C MET A 45 6.74 -4.27 2.39
N PRO A 46 6.40 -3.95 1.12
CA PRO A 46 7.34 -3.37 0.18
C PRO A 46 7.76 -1.95 0.57
N LEU A 47 6.85 -1.15 1.14
CA LEU A 47 7.15 0.20 1.63
C LEU A 47 8.20 0.17 2.76
N SER A 48 8.04 -0.76 3.71
CA SER A 48 8.98 -0.93 4.82
C SER A 48 10.35 -1.40 4.33
N LEU A 49 10.39 -2.36 3.40
CA LEU A 49 11.65 -2.82 2.79
C LEU A 49 12.36 -1.68 2.04
N HIS A 50 11.61 -0.86 1.31
CA HIS A 50 12.18 0.29 0.60
C HIS A 50 12.71 1.35 1.57
N LEU A 51 11.96 1.65 2.64
CA LEU A 51 12.39 2.59 3.67
C LEU A 51 13.68 2.12 4.36
N VAL A 52 13.78 0.83 4.70
CA VAL A 52 14.98 0.23 5.30
C VAL A 52 16.18 0.28 4.34
N SER A 53 15.96 0.00 3.05
CA SER A 53 17.00 0.07 2.02
C SER A 53 17.51 1.51 1.80
N VAL A 54 16.60 2.48 1.77
CA VAL A 54 16.94 3.91 1.69
C VAL A 54 17.67 4.36 2.95
N TRP A 55 17.20 3.93 4.11
CA TRP A 55 17.82 4.25 5.40
C TRP A 55 19.26 3.76 5.48
N ASP A 56 19.53 2.52 5.08
CA ASP A 56 20.90 1.98 5.02
C ASP A 56 21.79 2.79 4.06
N SER A 57 21.25 3.18 2.91
CA SER A 57 21.97 4.02 1.94
C SER A 57 22.33 5.40 2.51
N ILE A 58 21.40 6.03 3.25
CA ILE A 58 21.62 7.31 3.92
C ILE A 58 22.67 7.16 5.03
N GLN A 59 22.61 6.09 5.83
CA GLN A 59 23.58 5.82 6.88
C GLN A 59 24.99 5.62 6.31
N ARG A 60 25.12 4.89 5.21
CA ARG A 60 26.41 4.72 4.51
C ARG A 60 26.94 6.03 3.94
N ALA A 61 26.07 6.83 3.33
CA ALA A 61 26.45 8.16 2.82
C ALA A 61 26.91 9.08 3.95
N PHE A 62 26.24 9.04 5.11
CA PHE A 62 26.61 9.82 6.28
C PHE A 62 27.95 9.39 6.89
N LYS A 63 28.22 8.08 6.96
CA LYS A 63 29.53 7.56 7.40
C LYS A 63 30.65 7.96 6.44
N ALA A 64 30.43 7.82 5.13
CA ALA A 64 31.38 8.23 4.10
C ALA A 64 31.68 9.74 4.16
N TRP A 65 30.66 10.58 4.42
CA TRP A 65 30.83 12.03 4.61
C TRP A 65 31.66 12.38 5.85
N ASN A 66 31.44 11.67 6.97
CA ASN A 66 32.19 11.91 8.21
C ASN A 66 33.56 11.23 8.24
N GLY A 67 33.92 10.46 7.21
CA GLY A 67 35.20 9.76 7.13
C GLY A 67 35.40 8.69 8.21
N VAL A 68 34.31 8.13 8.75
CA VAL A 68 34.31 7.07 9.78
C VAL A 68 34.01 5.71 9.16
#